data_AF-A0A534A8I2-F1
#
_entry.id   AF-A0A534A8I2-F1
#
_cell.length_a   1.000
_cell.length_b   1.000
_cell.length_c   1.000
_cell.angle_alpha   90.00
_cell.angle_beta   90.00
_cell.angle_gamma   90.00
#
_symmetry.space_group_name_H-M   'P 1'
#
loop_
_entity.id
_entity.type
_entity.pdbx_description
1 polymer ?
#
loop_
_entity_poly.entity_id
_entity_poly.type
_entity_poly.pdbx_seq_one_letter_code
_entity_poly.pdbx_strand_id
1 'polypeptide(L)'
;WNKTVNWIISRQFVMSLLGVPYPQRKLVEAQHAGGVSRFIREAVEYVFRQLPLADNYFYRVYITGQYRRDCCPEYLKEAGFDALKAGLVDRIRLHTTTVTEFLGTNPTPISRFVLLDHMDWMSSYYPDALVEEWNAILARATPGARILLRSAQSKPAFLESIRVGPGQNRLREILHFADDLADSL
;
A
#
# COMPACT_ATOMS: atom_id res chain seq x y z
N TRP A 1 -4.80 15.38 26.43
CA TRP A 1 -4.39 16.13 25.24
C TRP A 1 -4.96 17.54 25.31
N ASN A 2 -4.12 18.59 25.24
CA ASN A 2 -4.52 20.01 25.38
C ASN A 2 -4.75 20.68 24.01
N LYS A 3 -5.54 21.76 23.92
CA LYS A 3 -5.92 22.43 22.65
C LYS A 3 -4.73 22.80 21.76
N THR A 4 -3.60 23.19 22.36
CA THR A 4 -2.35 23.53 21.67
C THR A 4 -1.72 22.34 20.95
N VAL A 5 -1.77 21.15 21.56
CA VAL A 5 -1.24 19.91 21.00
C VAL A 5 -2.08 19.48 19.79
N ASN A 6 -3.41 19.57 19.91
CA ASN A 6 -4.32 19.30 18.79
C ASN A 6 -4.14 20.26 17.61
N TRP A 7 -3.77 21.52 17.88
CA TRP A 7 -3.52 22.53 16.85
C TRP A 7 -2.19 22.33 16.13
N ILE A 8 -1.12 21.92 16.83
CA ILE A 8 0.17 21.61 16.20
C ILE A 8 0.05 20.39 15.27
N ILE A 9 -0.70 19.39 15.71
CA ILE A 9 -0.83 18.11 15.02
C ILE A 9 -1.78 18.17 13.83
N SER A 10 -2.75 19.10 13.83
CA SER A 10 -3.60 19.35 12.67
C SER A 10 -2.91 20.13 11.53
N ARG A 11 -1.62 20.51 11.68
CA ARG A 11 -0.87 21.16 10.61
C ARG A 11 -0.43 20.16 9.54
N GLN A 12 -0.52 20.57 8.27
CA GLN A 12 -0.14 19.78 7.10
C GLN A 12 1.27 19.18 7.17
N PHE A 13 2.21 19.87 7.79
CA PHE A 13 3.58 19.39 7.98
C PHE A 13 3.66 18.03 8.72
N VAL A 14 2.82 17.84 9.75
CA VAL A 14 2.75 16.57 10.50
C VAL A 14 2.07 15.48 9.68
N MET A 15 1.09 15.84 8.83
CA MET A 15 0.41 14.89 7.94
C MET A 15 1.33 14.35 6.83
N SER A 16 2.17 15.22 6.27
CA SER A 16 3.20 14.82 5.30
C SER A 16 4.24 13.89 5.93
N LEU A 17 4.64 14.15 7.18
CA LEU A 17 5.55 13.28 7.95
C LEU A 17 4.93 11.92 8.30
N LEU A 18 3.60 11.86 8.46
CA LEU A 18 2.85 10.61 8.66
C LEU A 18 2.57 9.87 7.34
N GLY A 19 3.06 10.38 6.21
CA GLY A 19 2.91 9.74 4.91
C GLY A 19 1.48 9.72 4.37
N VAL A 20 0.62 10.64 4.83
CA VAL A 20 -0.78 10.75 4.39
C VAL A 20 -0.91 11.88 3.36
N PRO A 21 -0.87 11.57 2.05
CA PRO A 21 -1.13 12.53 0.99
C PRO A 21 -2.55 13.15 1.05
N TYR A 22 -2.69 14.35 0.47
CA TYR A 22 -3.89 15.19 0.55
C TYR A 22 -5.22 14.49 0.16
N PRO A 23 -5.27 13.58 -0.83
CA PRO A 23 -6.53 12.90 -1.18
C PRO A 23 -6.99 11.87 -0.14
N GLN A 24 -6.05 11.21 0.58
CA GLN A 24 -6.39 10.33 1.70
C GLN A 24 -7.03 11.09 2.85
N ARG A 25 -6.68 12.38 3.02
CA ARG A 25 -7.28 13.24 4.03
C ARG A 25 -8.78 13.40 3.88
N LYS A 26 -9.31 13.55 2.66
CA LYS A 26 -10.76 13.67 2.44
C LYS A 26 -11.52 12.39 2.80
N LEU A 27 -10.89 11.23 2.56
CA LEU A 27 -11.44 9.92 2.95
C LEU A 27 -11.43 9.74 4.47
N VAL A 28 -10.35 10.15 5.15
CA VAL A 28 -10.24 10.14 6.62
C VAL A 28 -11.19 11.16 7.28
N GLU A 29 -11.35 12.34 6.70
CA GLU A 29 -12.31 13.36 7.18
C GLU A 29 -13.76 12.89 7.05
N ALA A 30 -14.08 12.08 6.02
CA ALA A 30 -15.41 11.51 5.83
C ALA A 30 -15.73 10.34 6.79
N GLN A 31 -14.72 9.59 7.25
CA GLN A 31 -14.91 8.42 8.12
C GLN A 31 -14.95 8.75 9.63
N HIS A 32 -14.45 9.91 10.07
CA HIS A 32 -14.37 10.24 11.49
C HIS A 32 -15.11 11.53 11.86
N ALA A 33 -16.22 11.41 12.59
CA ALA A 33 -17.02 12.54 13.11
C ALA A 33 -16.24 13.52 14.04
N GLY A 34 -15.01 13.17 14.45
CA GLY A 34 -14.10 14.01 15.25
C GLY A 34 -13.02 14.74 14.44
N GLY A 35 -13.00 14.61 13.11
CA GLY A 35 -12.01 15.22 12.22
C GLY A 35 -10.60 14.64 12.37
N VAL A 36 -9.66 15.21 11.60
CA VAL A 36 -8.28 14.69 11.46
C VAL A 36 -7.49 14.63 12.78
N SER A 37 -7.82 15.48 13.77
CA SER A 37 -7.14 15.49 15.06
C SER A 37 -7.40 14.21 15.88
N ARG A 38 -8.59 13.61 15.77
CA ARG A 38 -8.91 12.33 16.42
C ARG A 38 -8.16 11.18 15.75
N PHE A 39 -8.14 11.15 14.41
CA PHE A 39 -7.36 10.18 13.64
C PHE A 39 -5.87 10.22 14.02
N ILE A 40 -5.26 11.41 14.08
CA ILE A 40 -3.85 11.50 14.44
C ILE A 40 -3.62 11.12 15.90
N ARG A 41 -4.52 11.47 16.82
CA ARG A 41 -4.42 11.03 18.21
C ARG A 41 -4.48 9.52 18.32
N GLU A 42 -5.41 8.88 17.63
CA GLU A 42 -5.56 7.42 17.60
C GLU A 42 -4.34 6.77 16.94
N ALA A 43 -3.80 7.34 15.85
CA ALA A 43 -2.57 6.87 15.23
C ALA A 43 -1.34 7.00 16.14
N VAL A 44 -1.18 8.13 16.83
CA VAL A 44 -0.08 8.35 17.78
C VAL A 44 -0.23 7.42 19.00
N GLU A 45 -1.43 7.32 19.58
CA GLU A 45 -1.68 6.40 20.70
C GLU A 45 -1.42 4.95 20.27
N TYR A 46 -1.79 4.56 19.05
CA TYR A 46 -1.50 3.23 18.48
C TYR A 46 0.01 2.99 18.31
N VAL A 47 0.73 3.92 17.67
CA VAL A 47 2.18 3.80 17.43
C VAL A 47 2.98 3.74 18.74
N PHE A 48 2.62 4.52 19.75
CA PHE A 48 3.38 4.59 20.98
C PHE A 48 2.91 3.63 22.09
N ARG A 49 1.68 3.09 22.01
CA ARG A 49 1.15 2.19 23.06
C ARG A 49 0.93 0.75 22.61
N GLN A 50 0.68 0.52 21.33
CA GLN A 50 0.27 -0.81 20.84
C GLN A 50 1.32 -1.45 19.94
N LEU A 51 2.18 -0.67 19.28
CA LEU A 51 3.24 -1.23 18.44
C LEU A 51 4.49 -1.52 19.27
N PRO A 52 5.02 -2.77 19.23
CA PRO A 52 6.30 -3.10 19.85
C PRO A 52 7.43 -2.43 19.05
N LEU A 53 7.79 -1.21 19.42
CA LEU A 53 8.86 -0.42 18.80
C LEU A 53 10.24 -1.13 18.84
N ALA A 54 10.43 -2.08 19.76
CA ALA A 54 11.63 -2.90 19.86
C ALA A 54 11.85 -3.75 18.60
N ASP A 55 10.76 -4.31 18.06
CA ASP A 55 10.79 -5.31 16.99
C ASP A 55 10.24 -4.78 15.66
N ASN A 56 9.64 -3.58 15.68
CA ASN A 56 9.15 -2.90 14.48
C ASN A 56 10.19 -1.91 13.92
N TYR A 57 11.02 -2.39 13.01
CA TYR A 57 12.07 -1.59 12.39
C TYR A 57 11.56 -0.38 11.59
N PHE A 58 10.30 -0.39 11.12
CA PHE A 58 9.72 0.72 10.34
C PHE A 58 9.56 1.98 11.19
N TYR A 59 9.09 1.86 12.43
CA TYR A 59 8.94 3.01 13.33
C TYR A 59 10.22 3.33 14.09
N ARG A 60 10.98 2.30 14.47
CA ARG A 60 12.20 2.47 15.26
C ARG A 60 13.22 3.37 14.57
N VAL A 61 13.37 3.27 13.25
CA VAL A 61 14.34 4.09 12.50
C VAL A 61 14.00 5.58 12.53
N TYR A 62 12.71 5.95 12.51
CA TYR A 62 12.30 7.36 12.62
C TYR A 62 12.62 7.96 13.99
N ILE A 63 12.58 7.15 15.04
CA ILE A 63 12.84 7.61 16.42
C ILE A 63 14.34 7.65 16.72
N THR A 64 15.08 6.62 16.30
CA THR A 64 16.48 6.42 16.69
C THR A 64 17.49 6.82 15.63
N GLY A 65 17.05 7.13 14.41
CA GLY A 65 17.90 7.51 13.28
C GLY A 65 18.75 6.38 12.70
N GLN A 66 18.66 5.15 13.22
CA GLN A 66 19.47 4.03 12.77
C GLN A 66 18.76 2.68 12.92
N TYR A 67 19.06 1.73 12.04
CA TYR A 67 18.64 0.33 12.19
C TYR A 67 19.55 -0.42 13.17
N ARG A 68 19.03 -1.49 13.79
CA ARG A 68 19.84 -2.46 14.54
C ARG A 68 20.03 -3.73 13.72
N ARG A 69 21.09 -4.49 13.98
CA ARG A 69 21.35 -5.75 13.26
C ARG A 69 20.22 -6.77 13.41
N ASP A 70 19.60 -6.84 14.58
CA ASP A 70 18.48 -7.73 14.90
C ASP A 70 17.10 -7.13 14.59
N CYS A 71 17.03 -5.86 14.19
CA CYS A 71 15.78 -5.15 13.89
C CYS A 71 16.01 -4.20 12.70
N CYS A 72 15.99 -4.79 11.50
CA CYS A 72 16.18 -4.13 10.21
C CYS A 72 15.43 -4.86 9.08
N PRO A 73 15.19 -4.20 7.93
CA PRO A 73 14.65 -4.86 6.74
C PRO A 73 15.47 -6.08 6.30
N GLU A 74 14.82 -7.10 5.73
CA GLU A 74 15.48 -8.35 5.31
C GLU A 74 16.68 -8.12 4.37
N TYR A 75 16.60 -7.12 3.49
CA TYR A 75 17.69 -6.80 2.57
C TYR A 75 18.91 -6.15 3.23
N LEU A 76 18.80 -5.68 4.47
CA LEU A 76 19.93 -5.17 5.27
C LEU A 76 20.52 -6.23 6.21
N LYS A 77 19.84 -7.36 6.42
CA LYS A 77 20.43 -8.49 7.15
C LYS A 77 21.58 -9.06 6.33
N GLU A 78 22.64 -9.52 7.02
CA GLU A 78 23.88 -10.00 6.40
C GLU A 78 23.62 -10.99 5.26
N ALA A 79 22.85 -12.05 5.52
CA ALA A 79 22.49 -13.03 4.50
C ALA A 79 21.73 -12.44 3.29
N GLY A 80 20.81 -11.50 3.54
CA GLY A 80 20.04 -10.85 2.47
C GLY A 80 20.92 -9.90 1.64
N PHE A 81 21.76 -9.13 2.30
CA PHE A 81 22.70 -8.20 1.67
C PHE A 81 23.75 -8.94 0.84
N ASP A 82 24.31 -10.03 1.36
CA ASP A 82 25.28 -10.86 0.63
C ASP A 82 24.65 -11.51 -0.59
N ALA A 83 23.41 -12.01 -0.48
CA ALA A 83 22.68 -12.56 -1.63
C ALA A 83 22.41 -11.50 -2.71
N LEU A 84 22.07 -10.27 -2.31
CA LEU A 84 21.93 -9.13 -3.23
C LEU A 84 23.23 -8.82 -3.94
N LYS A 85 24.34 -8.73 -3.20
CA LYS A 85 25.69 -8.51 -3.75
C LYS A 85 26.16 -9.63 -4.65
N ALA A 86 25.73 -10.87 -4.40
CA ALA A 86 26.05 -12.04 -5.23
C ALA A 86 25.25 -12.10 -6.56
N GLY A 87 24.50 -11.05 -6.90
CA GLY A 87 23.88 -10.88 -8.23
C GLY A 87 22.35 -10.95 -8.25
N LEU A 88 21.66 -11.07 -7.11
CA LEU A 88 20.20 -10.94 -7.12
C LEU A 88 19.75 -9.54 -7.52
N VAL A 89 20.56 -8.51 -7.25
CA VAL A 89 20.28 -7.13 -7.68
C VAL A 89 20.18 -7.02 -9.20
N ASP A 90 20.90 -7.84 -9.95
CA ASP A 90 20.93 -7.81 -11.43
C ASP A 90 19.62 -8.31 -12.06
N ARG A 91 18.71 -8.87 -11.25
CA ARG A 91 17.36 -9.29 -11.69
C ARG A 91 16.37 -8.13 -11.66
N ILE A 92 16.73 -7.01 -11.06
CA ILE A 92 15.86 -5.82 -10.99
C ILE A 92 15.89 -5.14 -12.35
N ARG A 93 14.70 -4.84 -12.87
CA ARG A 93 14.50 -4.04 -14.09
C ARG A 93 13.60 -2.88 -13.74
N LEU A 94 14.08 -1.67 -14.02
CA LEU A 94 13.34 -0.44 -13.80
C LEU A 94 12.65 -0.05 -15.10
N HIS A 95 11.39 0.36 -14.98
CA HIS A 95 10.60 0.81 -16.11
C HIS A 95 10.00 2.18 -15.76
N THR A 96 10.19 3.15 -16.67
CA THR A 96 9.61 4.50 -16.55
C THR A 96 8.38 4.57 -17.46
N THR A 97 7.27 4.04 -16.98
CA THR A 97 6.03 3.84 -17.74
C THR A 97 4.86 3.65 -16.76
N THR A 98 3.62 3.71 -17.25
CA THR A 98 2.47 3.27 -16.46
C THR A 98 2.44 1.74 -16.32
N VAL A 99 1.77 1.23 -15.28
CA VAL A 99 1.58 -0.22 -15.08
C VAL A 99 0.81 -0.82 -16.26
N THR A 100 -0.29 -0.19 -16.68
CA THR A 100 -1.08 -0.61 -17.85
C THR A 100 -0.23 -0.72 -19.12
N GLU A 101 0.57 0.30 -19.43
CA GLU A 101 1.44 0.29 -20.61
C GLU A 101 2.53 -0.78 -20.52
N PHE A 102 3.14 -0.98 -19.34
CA PHE A 102 4.11 -2.06 -19.13
C PHE A 102 3.49 -3.43 -19.39
N LEU A 103 2.30 -3.69 -18.85
CA LEU A 103 1.60 -4.97 -19.01
C LEU A 103 1.11 -5.20 -20.44
N GLY A 104 0.75 -4.14 -21.15
CA GLY A 104 0.37 -4.18 -22.56
C GLY A 104 1.55 -4.48 -23.49
N THR A 105 2.71 -3.86 -23.24
CA THR A 105 3.90 -3.98 -24.10
C THR A 105 4.78 -5.19 -23.77
N ASN A 106 4.82 -5.64 -22.52
CA ASN A 106 5.63 -6.78 -22.11
C ASN A 106 4.87 -8.10 -22.31
N PRO A 107 5.30 -9.01 -23.22
CA PRO A 107 4.60 -10.26 -23.46
C PRO A 107 4.77 -11.29 -22.32
N THR A 108 5.67 -11.06 -21.37
CA THR A 108 6.06 -12.06 -20.36
C THR A 108 4.97 -12.24 -19.29
N PRO A 109 4.42 -13.45 -19.08
CA PRO A 109 3.45 -13.69 -18.02
C PRO A 109 4.01 -13.38 -16.63
N ILE A 110 3.17 -12.83 -15.74
CA ILE A 110 3.56 -12.39 -14.39
C ILE A 110 2.84 -13.21 -13.33
N SER A 111 3.59 -13.74 -12.37
CA SER A 111 3.06 -14.60 -11.32
C SER A 111 2.80 -13.90 -9.99
N ARG A 112 3.38 -12.72 -9.77
CA ARG A 112 3.26 -11.96 -8.51
C ARG A 112 3.13 -10.48 -8.83
N PHE A 113 2.13 -9.84 -8.24
CA PHE A 113 1.91 -8.41 -8.33
C PHE A 113 1.94 -7.82 -6.92
N VAL A 114 2.71 -6.77 -6.73
CA VAL A 114 2.74 -5.99 -5.48
C VAL A 114 2.29 -4.59 -5.85
N LEU A 115 1.03 -4.29 -5.54
CA LEU A 115 0.35 -3.07 -5.93
C LEU A 115 0.20 -2.19 -4.70
N LEU A 116 0.71 -0.97 -4.80
CA LEU A 116 0.56 0.03 -3.75
C LEU A 116 -0.79 0.74 -3.89
N ASP A 117 -1.02 1.77 -3.08
CA ASP A 117 -2.26 2.50 -2.94
C ASP A 117 -2.62 3.37 -4.15
N HIS A 118 -1.93 3.27 -5.28
CA HIS A 118 -2.21 4.09 -6.47
C HIS A 118 -3.62 3.84 -7.02
N MET A 119 -4.15 2.62 -6.86
CA MET A 119 -5.50 2.27 -7.28
C MET A 119 -6.60 3.03 -6.53
N ASP A 120 -6.37 3.45 -5.29
CA ASP A 120 -7.33 4.28 -4.54
C ASP A 120 -7.56 5.62 -5.24
N TRP A 121 -6.49 6.21 -5.78
CA TRP A 121 -6.53 7.47 -6.50
C TRP A 121 -7.19 7.30 -7.86
N MET A 122 -6.82 6.25 -8.58
CA MET A 122 -7.44 5.92 -9.86
C MET A 122 -8.95 5.70 -9.71
N SER A 123 -9.40 5.01 -8.65
CA SER A 123 -10.82 4.80 -8.41
C SER A 123 -11.63 6.11 -8.27
N SER A 124 -10.99 7.16 -7.77
CA SER A 124 -11.63 8.46 -7.54
C SER A 124 -11.54 9.40 -8.75
N TYR A 125 -10.40 9.40 -9.45
CA TYR A 125 -10.09 10.39 -10.48
C TYR A 125 -10.06 9.83 -11.90
N TYR A 126 -9.76 8.55 -12.06
CA TYR A 126 -9.55 7.88 -13.35
C TYR A 126 -10.16 6.46 -13.37
N PRO A 127 -11.48 6.32 -13.17
CA PRO A 127 -12.13 5.01 -13.05
C PRO A 127 -11.97 4.15 -14.31
N ASP A 128 -11.95 4.77 -15.50
CA ASP A 128 -11.73 4.04 -16.75
C ASP A 128 -10.30 3.46 -16.82
N ALA A 129 -9.29 4.25 -16.43
CA ALA A 129 -7.90 3.79 -16.35
C ALA A 129 -7.73 2.67 -15.30
N LEU A 130 -8.50 2.68 -14.22
CA LEU A 130 -8.51 1.60 -13.23
C LEU A 130 -9.01 0.29 -13.86
N VAL A 131 -10.09 0.35 -14.65
CA VAL A 131 -10.61 -0.81 -15.39
C VAL A 131 -9.59 -1.32 -16.40
N GLU A 132 -8.94 -0.42 -17.15
CA GLU A 132 -7.88 -0.78 -18.11
C GLU A 132 -6.71 -1.49 -17.42
N GLU A 133 -6.24 -0.97 -16.28
CA GLU A 133 -5.14 -1.58 -15.54
C GLU A 133 -5.50 -2.97 -15.01
N TRP A 134 -6.71 -3.15 -14.44
CA TRP A 134 -7.17 -4.47 -14.01
C TRP A 134 -7.29 -5.46 -15.17
N ASN A 135 -7.79 -5.02 -16.33
CA ASN A 135 -7.82 -5.85 -17.52
C ASN A 135 -6.40 -6.28 -17.95
N ALA A 136 -5.44 -5.36 -17.92
CA ALA A 136 -4.06 -5.65 -18.26
C ALA A 136 -3.40 -6.61 -17.25
N ILE A 137 -3.68 -6.45 -15.95
CA ILE A 137 -3.23 -7.37 -14.88
C ILE A 137 -3.77 -8.77 -15.14
N LEU A 138 -5.08 -8.91 -15.36
CA LEU A 138 -5.72 -10.20 -15.58
C LEU A 138 -5.22 -10.88 -16.86
N ALA A 139 -5.00 -10.11 -17.93
CA ALA A 139 -4.47 -10.62 -19.19
C ALA A 139 -3.02 -11.12 -19.08
N ARG A 140 -2.21 -10.50 -18.20
CA ARG A 140 -0.80 -10.83 -18.02
C ARG A 140 -0.54 -11.85 -16.91
N ALA A 141 -1.49 -12.05 -16.02
CA ALA A 141 -1.38 -12.96 -14.88
C ALA A 141 -1.21 -14.42 -15.32
N THR A 142 -0.24 -15.13 -14.75
CA THR A 142 -0.18 -16.59 -14.88
C THR A 142 -1.35 -17.24 -14.12
N PRO A 143 -1.76 -18.47 -14.48
CA PRO A 143 -2.59 -19.29 -13.59
C PRO A 143 -1.96 -19.38 -12.19
N GLY A 144 -2.73 -19.11 -11.15
CA GLY A 144 -2.23 -19.08 -9.77
C GLY A 144 -1.36 -17.87 -9.42
N ALA A 145 -1.44 -16.78 -10.21
CA ALA A 145 -0.82 -15.52 -9.83
C ALA A 145 -1.36 -15.01 -8.48
N ARG A 146 -0.53 -14.28 -7.75
CA ARG A 146 -0.92 -13.67 -6.46
C ARG A 146 -0.75 -12.17 -6.54
N ILE A 147 -1.72 -11.46 -5.97
CA ILE A 147 -1.73 -10.00 -5.90
C ILE A 147 -1.69 -9.61 -4.43
N LEU A 148 -0.69 -8.84 -4.04
CA LEU A 148 -0.66 -8.13 -2.77
C LEU A 148 -1.04 -6.68 -3.06
N LEU A 149 -2.24 -6.29 -2.63
CA LEU A 149 -2.75 -4.93 -2.80
C LEU A 149 -2.77 -4.23 -1.45
N ARG A 150 -2.08 -3.09 -1.36
CA ARG A 150 -2.20 -2.17 -0.23
C ARG A 150 -3.18 -1.06 -0.61
N SER A 151 -4.20 -0.82 0.21
CA SER A 151 -5.14 0.30 0.05
C SER A 151 -5.18 1.16 1.31
N ALA A 152 -5.65 2.40 1.16
CA ALA A 152 -5.97 3.30 2.26
C ALA A 152 -7.16 2.80 3.12
N GLN A 153 -8.01 1.92 2.58
CA GLN A 153 -9.16 1.35 3.27
C GLN A 153 -8.99 -0.17 3.40
N SER A 154 -9.42 -0.75 4.52
CA SER A 154 -9.41 -2.21 4.72
C SER A 154 -10.33 -2.94 3.73
N LYS A 155 -11.46 -2.31 3.37
CA LYS A 155 -12.43 -2.83 2.39
C LYS A 155 -12.74 -1.75 1.34
N PRO A 156 -11.87 -1.58 0.32
CA PRO A 156 -12.02 -0.52 -0.67
C PRO A 156 -13.25 -0.76 -1.54
N ALA A 157 -14.17 0.20 -1.57
CA ALA A 157 -15.44 0.04 -2.30
C ALA A 157 -15.26 -0.26 -3.80
N PHE A 158 -14.17 0.22 -4.40
CA PHE A 158 -13.89 0.00 -5.82
C PHE A 158 -13.66 -1.48 -6.16
N LEU A 159 -13.16 -2.30 -5.22
CA LEU A 159 -12.96 -3.73 -5.46
C LEU A 159 -14.27 -4.50 -5.61
N GLU A 160 -15.35 -3.99 -5.00
CA GLU A 160 -16.70 -4.56 -5.11
C GLU A 160 -17.47 -4.04 -6.34
N SER A 161 -17.23 -2.79 -6.72
CA SER A 161 -18.01 -2.10 -7.76
C SER A 161 -17.42 -2.24 -9.16
N ILE A 162 -16.10 -2.42 -9.29
CA ILE A 162 -15.46 -2.49 -10.60
C ILE A 162 -15.93 -3.71 -11.40
N ARG A 163 -15.99 -3.53 -12.71
CA ARG A 163 -16.36 -4.55 -13.70
C ARG A 163 -15.26 -4.62 -14.75
N VAL A 164 -14.80 -5.82 -15.05
CA VAL A 164 -13.63 -6.07 -15.89
C VAL A 164 -13.90 -7.16 -16.92
N GLY A 165 -13.12 -7.14 -18.01
CA GLY A 165 -13.25 -8.03 -19.14
C GLY A 165 -14.48 -7.77 -20.02
N PRO A 166 -14.58 -8.48 -21.16
CA PRO A 166 -15.71 -8.35 -22.08
C PRO A 166 -17.04 -8.76 -21.45
N GLY A 167 -17.01 -9.67 -20.46
CA GLY A 167 -18.20 -10.09 -19.71
C GLY A 167 -18.63 -9.14 -18.60
N GLN A 168 -17.87 -8.06 -18.34
CA GLN A 168 -18.14 -7.12 -17.24
C GLN A 168 -18.30 -7.84 -15.89
N ASN A 169 -17.43 -8.82 -15.63
CA ASN A 169 -17.48 -9.62 -14.40
C ASN A 169 -16.92 -8.80 -13.23
N ARG A 170 -17.36 -9.13 -12.02
CA ARG A 170 -16.79 -8.55 -10.79
C ARG A 170 -15.42 -9.15 -10.51
N LEU A 171 -14.52 -8.41 -9.85
CA LEU A 171 -13.21 -8.97 -9.47
C LEU A 171 -13.34 -10.22 -8.60
N ARG A 172 -14.30 -10.26 -7.66
CA ARG A 172 -14.55 -11.43 -6.79
C ARG A 172 -15.06 -12.67 -7.53
N GLU A 173 -15.57 -12.51 -8.75
CA GLU A 173 -15.98 -13.65 -9.59
C GLU A 173 -14.78 -14.25 -10.33
N ILE A 174 -13.69 -13.49 -10.48
CA ILE A 174 -12.48 -13.89 -11.22
C ILE A 174 -11.35 -14.27 -10.27
N LEU A 175 -11.21 -13.55 -9.16
CA LEU A 175 -10.11 -13.67 -8.20
C LEU A 175 -10.59 -14.24 -6.88
N HIS A 176 -9.73 -15.04 -6.26
CA HIS A 176 -9.93 -15.49 -4.88
C HIS A 176 -9.36 -14.46 -3.91
N PHE A 177 -10.24 -13.84 -3.12
CA PHE A 177 -9.87 -12.90 -2.06
C PHE A 177 -9.58 -13.66 -0.77
N ALA A 178 -8.38 -13.47 -0.20
CA ALA A 178 -7.99 -14.07 1.07
C ALA A 178 -8.40 -13.15 2.24
N ASP A 179 -9.71 -12.91 2.39
CA ASP A 179 -10.24 -11.93 3.35
C ASP A 179 -9.87 -12.30 4.80
N ASP A 180 -9.95 -13.58 5.19
CA ASP A 180 -9.57 -14.04 6.53
C ASP A 180 -8.08 -13.77 6.84
N LEU A 181 -7.22 -13.96 5.84
CA LEU A 181 -5.79 -13.68 6.00
C LEU A 181 -5.57 -12.18 6.14
N ALA A 182 -6.25 -11.36 5.32
CA ALA A 182 -6.14 -9.91 5.38
C ALA A 182 -6.61 -9.35 6.72
N ASP A 183 -7.71 -9.87 7.27
CA ASP A 183 -8.26 -9.46 8.57
C ASP A 183 -7.37 -9.93 9.76
N SER A 184 -6.47 -10.88 9.55
CA SER A 184 -5.56 -11.43 10.58
C SER A 184 -4.18 -10.75 10.68
N LEU A 185 -3.82 -9.92 9.70
CA LEU A 185 -2.52 -9.22 9.60
C LEU A 185 -2.56 -7.85 10.29
#